data_AF-A0A5B8BTK8-F1
#
_entry.id   AF-A0A5B8BTK8-F1
#
_cell.length_a   1.000
_cell.length_b   1.000
_cell.length_c   1.000
_cell.angle_alpha   90.00
_cell.angle_beta   90.00
_cell.angle_gamma   90.00
#
_symmetry.space_group_name_H-M   'P 1'
#
loop_
_entity.id
_entity.type
_entity.pdbx_description
1 polymer ?
#
loop_
_entity_poly.entity_id
_entity_poly.type
_entity_poly.pdbx_seq_one_letter_code
_entity_poly.pdbx_strand_id
1 'polypeptide(L)' 'MRDTIIKIFDVLIWVIGALAAIGGIVGGIIALAQGEVVGLALIVGGILYAVIIMALFFIQIGIYYHTKRTAEAVEKLAGR' A
#
# COMPACT_ATOMS: atom_id res chain seq x y z
N MET A 1 12.94 -16.84 7.92
CA MET A 1 11.74 -16.49 8.73
C MET A 1 11.36 -15.01 8.56
N ARG A 2 12.27 -14.06 8.81
CA ARG A 2 11.99 -12.62 8.66
C ARG A 2 11.61 -12.19 7.23
N ASP A 3 12.31 -12.67 6.21
CA ASP A 3 11.97 -12.36 4.81
C ASP A 3 10.59 -12.91 4.40
N THR A 4 10.18 -14.06 4.94
CA THR A 4 8.86 -14.65 4.72
C THR A 4 7.76 -13.78 5.32
N ILE A 5 7.97 -13.25 6.53
CA ILE A 5 7.02 -12.34 7.19
C ILE A 5 6.85 -11.07 6.36
N ILE A 6 7.94 -10.48 5.88
CA ILE A 6 7.88 -9.25 5.06
C ILE A 6 7.16 -9.50 3.74
N LYS A 7 7.39 -10.64 3.10
CA LYS A 7 6.65 -11.03 1.90
C LYS A 7 5.15 -11.19 2.15
N ILE A 8 4.76 -11.74 3.30
CA ILE A 8 3.34 -11.83 3.70
C ILE A 8 2.76 -10.43 3.91
N PHE A 9 3.49 -9.53 4.57
CA PHE A 9 3.05 -8.14 4.75
C PHE A 9 2.89 -7.41 3.43
N ASP A 10 3.82 -7.55 2.48
CA ASP A 10 3.74 -7.00 1.13
C ASP A 10 2.44 -7.44 0.42
N VAL A 11 2.18 -8.75 0.38
CA VAL A 11 0.94 -9.30 -0.20
C VAL A 11 -0.30 -8.79 0.53
N LEU A 12 -0.26 -8.72 1.87
CA LEU A 12 -1.38 -8.26 2.68
C LEU A 12 -1.72 -6.79 2.39
N ILE A 13 -0.71 -5.93 2.23
CA ILE A 13 -0.90 -4.51 1.87
C ILE A 13 -1.56 -4.39 0.50
N TRP A 14 -1.11 -5.16 -0.49
CA TRP A 14 -1.74 -5.21 -1.81
C TRP A 14 -3.20 -5.64 -1.74
N VAL A 15 -3.51 -6.69 -0.98
CA VAL A 15 -4.88 -7.19 -0.81
C VAL A 15 -5.77 -6.14 -0.15
N ILE A 16 -5.30 -5.53 0.95
CA ILE A 16 -6.07 -4.50 1.66
C ILE A 16 -6.28 -3.27 0.78
N GLY A 17 -5.24 -2.82 0.07
CA GLY A 17 -5.31 -1.69 -0.83
C GLY A 17 -6.27 -1.93 -2.01
N ALA A 18 -6.24 -3.13 -2.59
CA ALA A 18 -7.20 -3.52 -3.62
C ALA A 18 -8.63 -3.54 -3.10
N LEU A 19 -8.88 -4.10 -1.91
CA LEU A 19 -10.19 -4.09 -1.27
C LEU A 19 -10.67 -2.66 -0.97
N ALA A 20 -9.80 -1.78 -0.50
CA ALA A 20 -10.13 -0.37 -0.26
C ALA A 20 -10.49 0.36 -1.56
N ALA A 21 -9.73 0.15 -2.63
CA ALA A 21 -10.01 0.73 -3.94
C ALA A 21 -11.34 0.23 -4.52
N ILE A 22 -11.58 -1.09 -4.45
CA ILE A 22 -12.86 -1.70 -4.88
C ILE A 22 -14.00 -1.14 -4.04
N GLY A 23 -13.84 -1.04 -2.71
CA GLY A 23 -14.84 -0.45 -1.81
C GLY A 23 -15.17 1.00 -2.17
N GLY A 24 -14.15 1.81 -2.49
CA GLY A 24 -14.33 3.18 -2.96
C GLY A 24 -15.10 3.27 -4.27
N ILE A 25 -14.78 2.42 -5.25
CA ILE A 25 -15.47 2.36 -6.54
C ILE A 25 -16.92 1.90 -6.36
N VAL A 26 -17.16 0.78 -5.67
CA VAL A 26 -18.50 0.22 -5.46
C VAL A 26 -19.36 1.18 -4.64
N GLY A 27 -18.82 1.70 -3.54
CA GLY A 27 -19.51 2.70 -2.71
C GLY A 27 -19.84 3.97 -3.49
N GLY A 28 -18.92 4.44 -4.33
CA GLY A 28 -19.13 5.59 -5.20
C GLY A 28 -20.19 5.36 -6.28
N ILE A 29 -20.23 4.18 -6.91
CA ILE A 29 -21.28 3.81 -7.86
C ILE A 29 -22.66 3.81 -7.19
N ILE A 30 -22.77 3.26 -5.98
CA ILE A 30 -24.03 3.27 -5.23
C ILE A 30 -24.43 4.71 -4.89
N ALA A 31 -23.47 5.55 -4.50
CA ALA A 31 -23.70 6.95 -4.15
C ALA A 31 -24.06 7.85 -5.37
N LEU A 32 -23.70 7.47 -6.60
CA LEU A 32 -24.14 8.19 -7.80
C LEU A 32 -25.68 8.25 -7.91
N ALA A 33 -26.38 7.22 -7.41
CA ALA A 33 -27.85 7.22 -7.37
C ALA A 33 -28.42 8.26 -6.39
N GLN A 34 -27.62 8.75 -5.44
CA GLN A 34 -28.00 9.76 -4.45
C GLN A 34 -27.55 11.17 -4.86
N GLY A 35 -26.56 11.28 -5.76
CA GLY A 35 -26.11 12.54 -6.32
C GLY A 35 -24.76 12.40 -7.04
N GLU A 36 -24.66 13.02 -8.23
CA GLU A 36 -23.49 12.90 -9.10
C GLU A 36 -22.19 13.34 -8.41
N VAL A 37 -22.21 14.51 -7.76
CA VAL A 37 -21.03 15.07 -7.07
C VAL A 37 -20.57 14.16 -5.93
N VAL A 38 -21.49 13.62 -5.15
CA VAL A 38 -21.19 12.74 -4.01
C VAL A 38 -20.60 11.41 -4.49
N GLY A 39 -21.19 10.83 -5.53
CA GLY A 39 -20.68 9.60 -6.13
C GLY A 39 -19.28 9.75 -6.70
N LEU A 40 -19.05 10.80 -7.51
CA LEU A 40 -17.72 11.09 -8.07
C LEU A 40 -16.68 11.37 -6.99
N ALA A 41 -17.03 12.13 -5.95
CA ALA A 41 -16.15 12.41 -4.82
C ALA A 41 -15.74 11.13 -4.07
N LEU A 42 -16.67 10.18 -3.91
CA LEU A 42 -16.38 8.88 -3.28
C LEU A 42 -15.47 7.99 -4.13
N ILE A 43 -15.68 7.94 -5.45
CA ILE A 43 -14.81 7.16 -6.34
C ILE A 43 -13.38 7.73 -6.31
N VAL A 44 -13.25 9.03 -6.56
CA VAL A 44 -11.94 9.71 -6.61
C VAL A 44 -11.27 9.65 -5.24
N GLY A 45 -12.02 9.98 -4.18
CA GLY A 45 -11.53 9.97 -2.80
C GLY A 45 -11.14 8.57 -2.33
N GLY A 46 -11.92 7.54 -2.66
CA GLY A 46 -11.64 6.16 -2.30
C GLY A 46 -10.39 5.61 -2.98
N ILE A 47 -10.18 5.92 -4.26
CA ILE A 47 -8.95 5.54 -4.98
C ILE A 47 -7.75 6.28 -4.40
N LEU A 48 -7.85 7.60 -4.19
CA LEU A 48 -6.78 8.39 -3.58
C LEU A 48 -6.44 7.88 -2.17
N TYR A 49 -7.44 7.57 -1.37
CA TYR A 49 -7.27 7.00 -0.04
C TYR A 49 -6.50 5.67 -0.10
N ALA A 50 -6.92 4.75 -0.98
CA ALA A 50 -6.25 3.47 -1.15
C ALA A 50 -4.78 3.64 -1.55
N VAL A 51 -4.49 4.54 -2.50
CA VAL A 51 -3.12 4.84 -2.96
C VAL A 51 -2.27 5.40 -1.82
N ILE A 52 -2.78 6.40 -1.09
CA ILE A 52 -2.03 7.05 0.00
C ILE A 52 -1.73 6.04 1.11
N ILE A 53 -2.72 5.25 1.53
CA ILE A 53 -2.53 4.26 2.57
C ILE A 53 -1.53 3.19 2.15
N MET A 54 -1.65 2.65 0.93
CA MET A 54 -0.66 1.69 0.40
C MET A 54 0.76 2.29 0.37
N ALA A 55 0.90 3.54 -0.09
CA ALA A 55 2.20 4.21 -0.15
C ALA A 55 2.85 4.31 1.24
N LEU A 56 2.09 4.68 2.27
CA LEU A 56 2.59 4.76 3.65
C LEU A 56 3.10 3.42 4.16
N PHE A 57 2.40 2.32 3.86
CA PHE A 57 2.84 0.97 4.24
C PHE A 57 4.06 0.51 3.44
N PHE A 58 4.08 0.74 2.12
CA PHE A 58 5.21 0.35 1.27
C PHE A 58 6.49 1.12 1.59
N ILE A 59 6.40 2.37 2.05
CA ILE A 59 7.57 3.11 2.53
C ILE A 59 8.28 2.35 3.66
N GLN A 60 7.53 1.79 4.61
CA GLN A 60 8.12 1.06 5.74
C GLN A 60 8.86 -0.20 5.28
N ILE A 61 8.25 -0.94 4.35
CA ILE A 61 8.89 -2.12 3.74
C ILE A 61 10.13 -1.71 2.93
N GLY A 62 10.06 -0.62 2.18
CA GLY A 62 11.18 -0.07 1.43
C GLY A 62 12.36 0.30 2.32
N ILE A 63 12.11 1.00 3.43
CA ILE A 63 13.13 1.34 4.44
C ILE A 63 13.82 0.08 4.96
N TYR A 64 13.07 -0.98 5.25
CA TYR A 64 13.66 -2.25 5.67
C TYR A 64 14.63 -2.80 4.62
N TYR A 65 14.21 -2.91 3.36
CA TYR A 65 15.06 -3.46 2.30
C TYR A 65 16.31 -2.62 2.05
N HIS A 66 16.18 -1.29 2.08
CA HIS A 66 17.32 -0.40 1.94
C HIS A 66 18.30 -0.53 3.11
N THR A 67 17.80 -0.62 4.34
CA THR A 67 18.63 -0.79 5.54
C THR A 67 19.37 -2.13 5.51
N LYS A 68 18.68 -3.22 5.15
CA LYS A 68 19.28 -4.55 4.98
C LYS A 68 20.40 -4.53 3.94
N ARG A 69 20.15 -3.95 2.76
CA ARG A 69 21.14 -3.85 1.69
C ARG A 69 22.37 -3.04 2.10
N THR A 70 22.18 -1.94 2.83
CA THR A 70 23.28 -1.14 3.35
C THR A 70 24.10 -1.92 4.37
N ALA A 71 23.46 -2.65 5.29
CA ALA A 71 24.17 -3.50 6.24
C ALA A 71 25.01 -4.57 5.54
N GLU A 72 24.45 -5.29 4.57
CA GLU A 72 25.15 -6.30 3.77
C GLU A 72 26.33 -5.69 2.98
N ALA A 73 26.18 -4.47 2.45
CA ALA A 73 27.27 -3.78 1.76
C ALA A 73 28.40 -3.37 2.72
N VAL A 74 28.05 -2.92 3.93
CA VAL A 74 29.01 -2.55 4.97
C VAL A 74 29.77 -3.78 5.47
N GLU A 75 29.11 -4.91 5.68
CA GLU A 75 29.76 -6.18 6.07
C GLU A 75 30.80 -6.60 5.02
N LYS A 76 30.43 -6.57 3.73
CA LYS A 76 31.34 -6.86 2.61
C LYS A 76 32.53 -5.91 2.56
N LEU A 77 32.32 -4.61 2.80
CA LEU A 77 33.41 -3.62 2.83
C LEU A 77 34.33 -3.81 4.04
N ALA A 78 33.79 -4.26 5.17
CA ALA A 78 34.55 -4.57 6.37
C ALA A 78 35.39 -5.87 6.25
N GLY A 79 35.33 -6.57 5.11
CA GLY A 79 36.06 -7.81 4.88
C GLY A 79 35.60 -8.97 5.77
N ARG A 80 34.35 -8.91 6.26
CA ARG A 80 33.72 -9.97 7.06
C ARG A 80 32.65 -10.67 6.24
#